data_AF-A0A960F9R3-F1
#
_entry.id   AF-A0A960F9R3-F1
#
_cell.length_a   1.000
_cell.length_b   1.000
_cell.length_c   1.000
_cell.angle_alpha   90.00
_cell.angle_beta   90.00
_cell.angle_gamma   90.00
#
_symmetry.space_group_name_H-M   'P 1'
#
loop_
_entity.id
_entity.type
_entity.pdbx_description
1 polymer ?
#
loop_
_entity_poly.entity_id
_entity_poly.type
_entity_poly.pdbx_seq_one_letter_code
_entity_poly.pdbx_strand_id
1 'polypeptide(L)'
;LLDSDITTPVNIGNPNEFTIAELAEIVLEVTGSASELVHEPLPVDDPTQRRPDITIARDRLGWEPRIQLREGLTATANWLRSQI
;
A
#
# COMPACT_ATOMS: atom_id res chain seq x y z
N LEU A 1 4.80 -13.38 14.35
CA LEU A 1 4.60 -13.38 15.81
C LEU A 1 4.93 -14.73 16.46
N LEU A 2 4.82 -15.86 15.75
CA LEU A 2 5.19 -17.20 16.26
C LEU A 2 6.61 -17.31 16.83
N ASP A 3 7.58 -16.58 16.26
CA ASP A 3 8.97 -16.51 16.75
C ASP A 3 9.25 -15.26 17.62
N SER A 4 8.22 -14.61 18.14
CA SER A 4 8.33 -13.44 19.01
C SER A 4 7.59 -13.66 20.32
N ASP A 5 7.97 -12.93 21.37
CA ASP A 5 7.30 -12.91 22.67
C ASP A 5 6.06 -11.99 22.73
N ILE A 6 5.69 -11.37 21.60
CA ILE A 6 4.59 -10.41 21.53
C ILE A 6 3.25 -11.15 21.43
N THR A 7 2.39 -10.95 22.44
CA THR A 7 1.04 -11.55 22.53
C THR A 7 -0.09 -10.57 22.22
N THR A 8 0.23 -9.32 21.93
CA THR A 8 -0.74 -8.27 21.54
C THR A 8 -0.81 -8.11 20.02
N PRO A 9 -1.90 -7.57 19.47
CA PRO A 9 -1.95 -7.20 18.06
C PRO A 9 -0.80 -6.26 17.67
N VAL A 10 -0.25 -6.47 16.47
CA VAL A 10 0.81 -5.65 15.89
C VAL A 10 0.37 -5.22 14.50
N ASN A 11 0.34 -3.92 14.25
CA ASN A 11 0.06 -3.39 12.93
C ASN A 11 1.26 -3.67 12.01
N ILE A 12 0.97 -4.26 10.85
CA ILE A 12 1.93 -4.49 9.78
C ILE A 12 1.38 -3.78 8.55
N GLY A 13 2.09 -2.76 8.08
CA GLY A 13 1.67 -1.95 6.96
C GLY A 13 2.69 -0.87 6.63
N ASN A 14 2.35 -0.03 5.65
CA ASN A 14 3.19 1.10 5.26
C ASN A 14 2.65 2.40 5.86
N PRO A 15 3.43 3.11 6.71
CA PRO A 15 3.00 4.37 7.31
C PRO A 15 3.10 5.56 6.33
N ASN A 16 3.71 5.37 5.15
CA ASN A 16 3.78 6.40 4.12
C ASN A 16 2.39 6.57 3.49
N GLU A 17 1.79 7.74 3.70
CA GLU A 17 0.48 8.08 3.17
C GLU A 17 0.56 8.55 1.71
N PHE A 18 -0.53 8.29 0.99
CA PHE A 18 -0.80 8.76 -0.36
C PHE A 18 -2.31 8.81 -0.55
N THR A 19 -2.76 9.68 -1.45
CA THR A 19 -4.15 9.80 -1.85
C THR A 19 -4.52 8.70 -2.85
N ILE A 20 -5.82 8.45 -3.01
CA ILE A 20 -6.34 7.54 -4.05
C ILE A 20 -6.01 8.07 -5.46
N ALA A 21 -5.97 9.40 -5.65
CA ALA A 21 -5.58 10.01 -6.91
C ALA A 21 -4.11 9.70 -7.25
N GLU A 22 -3.18 9.90 -6.31
CA GLU A 22 -1.76 9.56 -6.51
C GLU A 22 -1.56 8.07 -6.80
N LEU A 23 -2.31 7.19 -6.11
CA LEU A 23 -2.29 5.75 -6.40
C LEU A 23 -2.73 5.48 -7.85
N ALA A 24 -3.83 6.08 -8.30
CA ALA A 24 -4.35 5.89 -9.64
C ALA A 24 -3.38 6.42 -10.72
N GLU A 25 -2.75 7.58 -10.49
CA GLU A 25 -1.72 8.14 -11.36
C GLU A 25 -0.51 7.21 -11.50
N ILE A 26 0.00 6.65 -10.39
CA ILE A 26 1.11 5.69 -10.44
C ILE A 26 0.70 4.44 -11.21
N VAL A 27 -0.53 3.94 -11.03
CA VAL A 27 -1.02 2.78 -11.77
C VAL A 27 -1.05 3.04 -13.28
N LEU A 28 -1.55 4.19 -13.73
CA LEU A 28 -1.53 4.56 -15.15
C LEU A 28 -0.09 4.61 -15.69
N GLU A 29 0.82 5.21 -14.93
CA GLU A 29 2.23 5.34 -15.32
C GLU A 29 2.93 3.98 -15.45
N VAL A 30 2.86 3.11 -14.42
CA VAL A 30 3.59 1.83 -14.42
C VAL A 30 3.00 0.80 -15.40
N THR A 31 1.71 0.95 -15.73
CA THR A 31 1.07 0.08 -16.73
C THR A 31 1.24 0.60 -18.15
N GLY A 32 1.49 1.89 -18.34
CA GLY A 32 1.45 2.56 -19.64
C GLY A 32 0.04 2.66 -20.22
N SER A 33 -0.99 2.64 -19.38
CA SER A 33 -2.39 2.65 -19.81
C SER A 33 -2.82 4.04 -20.30
N ALA A 34 -3.67 4.05 -21.33
CA ALA A 34 -4.34 5.25 -21.83
C ALA A 34 -5.74 5.47 -21.22
N SER A 35 -6.09 4.75 -20.14
CA SER A 35 -7.35 4.93 -19.43
C SER A 35 -7.48 6.33 -18.86
N GLU A 36 -8.71 6.87 -18.89
CA GLU A 36 -9.03 8.16 -18.29
C GLU A 36 -9.23 8.03 -16.77
N LEU A 37 -8.77 9.03 -16.03
CA LEU A 37 -9.02 9.14 -14.59
C LEU A 37 -10.35 9.89 -14.36
N VAL A 38 -11.32 9.21 -13.75
CA VAL A 38 -12.65 9.76 -13.44
C VAL A 38 -12.82 9.88 -11.92
N HIS A 39 -13.34 11.02 -11.46
CA HIS A 39 -13.62 11.26 -10.05
C HIS A 39 -15.10 11.05 -9.74
N GLU A 40 -15.37 10.20 -8.75
CA GLU A 40 -16.71 9.92 -8.26
C GLU A 40 -16.84 10.37 -6.78
N PRO A 41 -18.06 10.63 -6.28
CA PRO A 41 -18.27 10.96 -4.87
C PRO A 41 -17.79 9.85 -3.93
N LEU A 42 -17.23 10.24 -2.78
CA LEU A 42 -16.83 9.32 -1.73
C LEU A 42 -18.07 8.62 -1.11
N PRO A 43 -18.07 7.29 -0.97
CA PRO A 43 -19.09 6.59 -0.19
C PRO A 43 -19.16 7.08 1.26
N VAL A 44 -20.36 7.11 1.84
CA VAL A 44 -20.59 7.66 3.19
C VAL A 44 -19.78 6.93 4.27
N ASP A 45 -19.58 5.62 4.10
CA ASP A 45 -18.91 4.76 5.09
C ASP A 45 -17.40 4.59 4.84
N ASP A 46 -16.82 5.28 3.86
CA ASP A 46 -15.41 5.14 3.54
C ASP A 46 -14.53 6.00 4.46
N PRO A 47 -13.53 5.41 5.15
CA PRO A 47 -12.61 6.16 5.97
C PRO A 47 -11.69 7.02 5.08
N THR A 48 -11.57 8.29 5.43
CA THR A 48 -10.79 9.29 4.68
C THR A 48 -9.29 9.21 4.93
N GLN A 49 -8.86 8.49 5.97
CA GLN A 49 -7.45 8.33 6.31
C GLN A 49 -7.15 6.90 6.75
N ARG A 50 -6.06 6.34 6.23
CA ARG A 50 -5.55 5.02 6.63
C ARG A 50 -4.02 5.10 6.78
N ARG A 51 -3.55 5.26 8.01
CA ARG A 51 -2.13 5.25 8.36
C ARG A 51 -1.87 4.34 9.56
N PRO A 52 -1.26 3.16 9.36
CA PRO A 52 -0.95 2.28 10.47
C PRO A 52 0.19 2.87 11.32
N ASP A 53 0.01 2.91 12.64
CA ASP A 53 1.13 3.07 13.56
C ASP A 53 1.88 1.75 13.67
N ILE A 54 3.11 1.70 13.15
CA ILE A 54 3.97 0.52 13.10
C ILE A 54 5.09 0.54 14.17
N THR A 55 4.97 1.38 15.19
CA THR A 55 5.99 1.53 16.26
C THR A 55 6.35 0.18 16.89
N ILE A 56 5.38 -0.69 17.20
CA ILE A 56 5.64 -2.02 17.77
C ILE A 56 6.42 -2.90 16.79
N ALA A 57 6.07 -2.88 15.50
CA ALA A 57 6.73 -3.72 14.51
C ALA A 57 8.19 -3.28 14.30
N ARG A 58 8.45 -1.98 14.26
CA ARG A 58 9.81 -1.43 14.16
C ARG A 58 10.64 -1.75 15.40
N ASP A 59 10.13 -1.38 16.57
CA ASP A 59 10.95 -1.36 17.79
C ASP A 59 11.11 -2.75 18.41
N ARG A 60 10.11 -3.64 18.30
CA ARG A 60 10.15 -4.97 18.92
C ARG A 60 10.41 -6.11 17.95
N LEU A 61 10.06 -5.95 16.67
CA LEU A 61 10.31 -6.98 15.65
C LEU A 61 11.48 -6.64 14.73
N GLY A 62 12.03 -5.42 14.81
CA GLY A 62 13.03 -4.93 13.85
C GLY A 62 12.49 -4.90 12.41
N TRP A 63 11.16 -4.87 12.25
CA TRP A 63 10.48 -4.96 10.98
C TRP A 63 9.98 -3.58 10.53
N GLU A 64 10.20 -3.27 9.25
CA GLU A 64 9.62 -2.12 8.58
C GLU A 64 9.47 -2.42 7.08
N PRO A 65 8.50 -1.79 6.39
CA PRO A 65 8.34 -1.94 4.95
C PRO A 65 9.53 -1.31 4.22
N ARG A 66 10.16 -2.08 3.32
CA ARG A 66 11.32 -1.61 2.53
C ARG A 66 10.96 -1.24 1.09
N ILE A 67 9.91 -1.85 0.56
CA ILE A 67 9.44 -1.64 -0.82
C ILE A 67 8.49 -0.46 -0.84
N GLN A 68 8.80 0.55 -1.67
CA GLN A 68 7.93 1.71 -1.86
C GLN A 68 6.77 1.40 -2.81
N LEU A 69 5.69 2.18 -2.73
CA LEU A 69 4.45 1.92 -3.47
C LEU A 69 4.69 1.71 -4.98
N ARG A 70 5.42 2.64 -5.61
CA ARG A 70 5.75 2.60 -7.05
C ARG A 70 6.53 1.33 -7.45
N GLU A 71 7.49 0.93 -6.63
CA GLU A 71 8.29 -0.27 -6.86
C GLU A 71 7.41 -1.52 -6.80
N GLY A 72 6.59 -1.64 -5.75
CA GLY A 72 5.65 -2.75 -5.59
C GLY A 72 4.63 -2.82 -6.73
N LEU A 73 4.07 -1.69 -7.15
CA LEU A 73 3.11 -1.62 -8.27
C LEU A 73 3.76 -1.98 -9.61
N THR A 74 5.01 -1.56 -9.85
CA THR A 74 5.76 -1.92 -11.06
C THR A 74 5.98 -3.43 -11.13
N ALA A 75 6.42 -4.06 -10.04
CA ALA A 75 6.60 -5.50 -9.95
C ALA A 75 5.26 -6.25 -10.18
N THR A 76 4.18 -5.74 -9.58
CA THR A 76 2.83 -6.30 -9.72
C THR A 76 2.32 -6.21 -11.16
N ALA A 77 2.48 -5.05 -11.82
CA ALA A 77 2.07 -4.85 -13.21
C ALA A 77 2.85 -5.76 -14.17
N ASN A 78 4.17 -5.90 -13.96
CA ASN A 78 5.01 -6.82 -14.75
C ASN A 78 4.59 -8.28 -14.56
N TRP A 79 4.30 -8.70 -13.32
CA TRP A 79 3.78 -10.03 -13.07
C TRP A 79 2.45 -10.26 -13.78
N LEU A 80 1.48 -9.36 -13.66
CA LEU A 80 0.19 -9.45 -14.36
C LEU A 80 0.34 -9.54 -15.88
N ARG A 81 1.25 -8.74 -16.47
CA ARG A 81 1.53 -8.77 -17.92
C ARG A 81 2.08 -10.13 -18.37
N SER A 82 2.78 -10.86 -17.51
CA SER A 82 3.30 -12.20 -17.83
C SER A 82 2.25 -13.32 -17.76
N GLN A 83 1.04 -13.03 -17.26
CA GLN A 83 -0.05 -14.00 -17.12
C GLN A 83 -1.04 -13.97 -18.30
N ILE A 84 -0.81 -13.10 -19.29
CA ILE A 84 -1.61 -12.92 -20.50
C ILE A 84 -0.73 -13.27 -21.70
#